data_AF-G8TSF8-F1
#
_entry.id   AF-G8TSF8-F1
#
_cell.length_a   1.000
_cell.length_b   1.000
_cell.length_c   1.000
_cell.angle_alpha   90.00
_cell.angle_beta   90.00
_cell.angle_gamma   90.00
#
_symmetry.space_group_name_H-M   'P 1'
#
loop_
_entity.id
_entity.type
_entity.pdbx_description
1 polymer ?
#
loop_
_entity_poly.entity_id
_entity_poly.type
_entity_poly.pdbx_seq_one_letter_code
_entity_poly.pdbx_strand_id
1 'polypeptide(L)'
;MKDTDIVIISVDRSDPEVVIVNTSVDLLHCPIRFSKEGLKQLGYTVFRPQKLKPIIYAAIYRQIERNHGRVPLGGFSVEIDDFEGLPYNPVATAAQED
;
A
#
# COMPACT_ATOMS: atom_id res chain seq x y z
N MET A 1 19.19 -0.72 0.68
CA MET A 1 18.47 -1.35 1.79
C MET A 1 18.11 -2.76 1.36
N LYS A 2 18.47 -3.78 2.15
CA LYS A 2 17.88 -5.12 1.97
C LYS A 2 16.41 -5.02 2.34
N ASP A 3 15.57 -5.72 1.59
CA ASP A 3 14.11 -5.75 1.75
C ASP A 3 13.74 -5.72 3.24
N THR A 4 12.99 -4.72 3.65
CA THR A 4 12.29 -4.78 4.93
C THR A 4 11.45 -6.05 4.88
N ASP A 5 11.71 -7.01 5.78
CA ASP A 5 11.08 -8.33 5.79
C ASP A 5 9.60 -8.19 6.14
N ILE A 6 8.78 -7.76 5.17
CA ILE A 6 7.33 -7.74 5.30
C ILE A 6 6.88 -9.19 5.32
N VAL A 7 6.52 -9.67 6.51
CA VAL A 7 6.27 -11.11 6.74
C VAL A 7 4.88 -11.52 6.27
N ILE A 8 3.89 -10.63 6.38
CA ILE A 8 2.49 -10.91 6.07
C ILE A 8 1.90 -9.71 5.33
N ILE A 9 1.12 -9.97 4.28
CA ILE A 9 0.26 -8.97 3.64
C ILE A 9 -1.12 -9.60 3.53
N SER A 10 -2.08 -9.10 4.30
CA SER A 10 -3.50 -9.42 4.12
C SER A 10 -4.29 -8.15 3.84
N VAL A 11 -5.40 -8.29 3.13
CA VAL A 11 -6.23 -7.16 2.70
C VAL A 11 -7.64 -7.36 3.23
N ASP A 12 -8.09 -6.43 4.08
CA ASP A 12 -9.48 -6.32 4.50
C ASP A 12 -10.23 -5.30 3.63
N ARG A 13 -11.46 -5.67 3.26
CA ARG A 13 -12.37 -4.95 2.35
C ARG A 13 -13.76 -4.81 2.97
N SER A 14 -13.86 -4.95 4.29
CA SER A 14 -15.09 -4.73 5.06
C SER A 14 -15.66 -3.32 4.88
N ASP A 15 -14.81 -2.34 4.59
CA ASP A 15 -15.17 -0.95 4.30
C ASP A 15 -15.38 -0.69 2.78
N PRO A 16 -16.46 0.01 2.37
CA PRO A 16 -16.73 0.33 0.97
C PRO A 16 -15.74 1.32 0.34
N GLU A 17 -15.09 2.19 1.10
CA GLU A 17 -14.22 3.26 0.62
C GLU A 17 -12.73 3.03 0.92
N VAL A 18 -12.42 2.19 1.91
CA VAL A 18 -11.05 1.96 2.38
C VAL A 18 -10.57 0.54 2.06
N VAL A 19 -9.28 0.40 1.79
CA VAL A 19 -8.56 -0.87 1.76
C VAL A 19 -7.59 -0.89 2.92
N ILE A 20 -7.76 -1.84 3.84
CA ILE A 20 -6.86 -2.02 4.98
C ILE A 20 -5.89 -3.14 4.65
N VAL A 21 -4.62 -2.81 4.54
CA VAL A 21 -3.54 -3.77 4.34
C VAL A 21 -2.89 -4.04 5.69
N ASN A 22 -3.10 -5.22 6.23
CA ASN A 22 -2.41 -5.66 7.43
C ASN A 22 -1.02 -6.16 7.06
N THR A 23 0.01 -5.46 7.56
CA THR A 23 1.40 -5.87 7.38
C THR A 23 2.10 -6.14 8.70
N SER A 24 3.20 -6.91 8.67
CA SER A 24 4.11 -7.05 9.81
C SER A 24 5.53 -6.75 9.35
N VAL A 25 6.14 -5.76 9.97
CA VAL A 25 7.54 -5.34 9.74
C VAL A 25 8.32 -5.66 11.01
N ASP A 26 9.37 -6.47 10.92
CA ASP A 26 10.14 -6.94 12.10
C ASP A 26 9.25 -7.56 13.20
N LEU A 27 8.24 -8.33 12.78
CA LEU A 27 7.19 -8.94 13.64
C LEU A 27 6.23 -7.94 14.33
N LEU A 28 6.32 -6.66 14.01
CA LEU A 28 5.46 -5.61 14.55
C LEU A 28 4.32 -5.32 13.56
N HIS A 29 3.09 -5.38 14.06
CA HIS A 29 1.90 -5.17 13.25
C HIS A 29 1.79 -3.71 12.79
N CYS A 30 1.64 -3.51 11.49
CA CYS A 30 1.55 -2.20 10.85
C CYS A 30 0.40 -2.21 9.84
N PRO A 31 -0.83 -1.85 10.24
CA PRO A 31 -1.95 -1.73 9.31
C PRO A 31 -1.84 -0.46 8.46
N ILE A 32 -1.89 -0.61 7.15
CA ILE A 32 -1.82 0.50 6.19
C ILE A 32 -3.18 0.71 5.57
N ARG A 33 -3.71 1.93 5.61
CA ARG A 33 -5.02 2.26 5.06
C ARG A 33 -4.84 3.05 3.78
N PHE A 34 -5.48 2.59 2.71
CA PHE A 34 -5.52 3.28 1.44
C PHE A 34 -6.96 3.63 1.09
N SER A 35 -7.21 4.83 0.58
CA SER A 35 -8.48 5.11 -0.08
C SER A 35 -8.57 4.32 -1.39
N LYS A 36 -9.74 3.73 -1.68
CA LYS A 36 -9.98 3.05 -2.96
C LYS A 36 -9.90 4.03 -4.13
N GLU A 37 -10.31 5.27 -3.91
CA GLU A 37 -10.20 6.33 -4.90
C GLU A 37 -8.73 6.57 -5.29
N GLY A 38 -7.84 6.79 -4.33
CA GLY A 38 -6.42 6.98 -4.60
C GLY A 38 -5.78 5.76 -5.27
N LEU A 39 -6.14 4.55 -4.83
CA LEU A 39 -5.68 3.32 -5.49
C LEU A 39 -6.14 3.24 -6.95
N LYS A 40 -7.38 3.62 -7.25
CA LYS A 40 -7.90 3.66 -8.62
C LYS A 40 -7.18 4.69 -9.49
N GLN A 41 -6.81 5.85 -8.93
CA GLN A 41 -6.01 6.87 -9.64
C GLN A 41 -4.65 6.31 -10.08
N LEU A 42 -4.06 5.40 -9.30
CA LEU A 42 -2.83 4.68 -9.63
C LEU A 42 -3.04 3.40 -10.48
N GLY A 43 -4.25 3.18 -11.00
CA GLY A 43 -4.57 2.00 -11.82
C GLY A 43 -4.77 0.70 -11.02
N TYR A 44 -4.84 0.75 -9.69
CA TYR A 44 -5.18 -0.41 -8.88
C TYR A 44 -6.70 -0.54 -8.75
N THR A 45 -7.31 -1.30 -9.65
CA THR A 45 -8.74 -1.63 -9.61
C THR A 45 -9.04 -2.96 -8.90
N VAL A 46 -8.01 -3.80 -8.70
CA VAL A 46 -8.11 -5.11 -8.05
C VAL A 46 -7.33 -5.10 -6.74
N PHE A 47 -8.04 -5.11 -5.62
CA PHE A 47 -7.48 -5.04 -4.26
C PHE A 47 -7.12 -6.42 -3.70
N ARG A 48 -6.12 -7.08 -4.31
CA ARG A 48 -5.56 -8.36 -3.81
C ARG A 48 -4.13 -8.15 -3.31
N PRO A 49 -3.67 -8.87 -2.28
CA PRO A 49 -2.31 -8.72 -1.73
C PRO A 49 -1.21 -8.72 -2.80
N GLN A 50 -1.26 -9.63 -3.77
CA GLN A 50 -0.25 -9.74 -4.83
C GLN A 50 -0.23 -8.53 -5.77
N LYS A 51 -1.40 -7.93 -6.01
CA LYS A 51 -1.54 -6.75 -6.87
C LYS A 51 -1.13 -5.48 -6.15
N LEU A 52 -1.47 -5.36 -4.88
CA LEU A 52 -1.14 -4.19 -4.07
C LEU A 52 0.31 -4.20 -3.54
N LYS A 53 1.04 -5.31 -3.69
CA LYS A 53 2.41 -5.43 -3.17
C LYS A 53 3.30 -4.22 -3.53
N PRO A 54 3.39 -3.75 -4.79
CA PRO A 54 4.29 -2.64 -5.12
C PRO A 54 3.95 -1.33 -4.38
N ILE A 55 2.66 -0.99 -4.31
CA ILE A 55 2.19 0.23 -3.65
C ILE A 55 2.36 0.17 -2.13
N ILE A 56 2.23 -1.02 -1.54
CA ILE A 56 2.46 -1.25 -0.11
C ILE A 56 3.92 -0.99 0.26
N TYR A 57 4.87 -1.55 -0.49
CA TYR A 57 6.30 -1.35 -0.21
C TYR A 57 6.67 0.12 -0.40
N ALA A 58 6.20 0.77 -1.46
CA ALA A 58 6.46 2.18 -1.69
C ALA A 58 5.93 3.08 -0.56
N ALA A 59 4.71 2.81 -0.09
CA ALA A 59 4.12 3.54 1.04
C ALA A 59 4.95 3.37 2.33
N ILE A 60 5.41 2.16 2.63
CA ILE A 60 6.27 1.89 3.80
C ILE A 60 7.60 2.63 3.67
N TYR A 61 8.28 2.55 2.52
CA TYR A 61 9.56 3.24 2.32
C TYR A 61 9.42 4.75 2.48
N ARG A 62 8.36 5.34 1.93
CA ARG A 62 8.08 6.77 2.11
C ARG A 62 7.88 7.14 3.57
N GLN A 63 7.19 6.31 4.34
CA GLN A 63 7.02 6.55 5.78
C GLN A 63 8.33 6.40 6.56
N ILE A 64 9.18 5.44 6.20
CA ILE A 64 10.52 5.29 6.77
C ILE A 64 11.34 6.56 6.51
N GLU A 65 11.32 7.09 5.28
CA GLU A 65 12.02 8.32 4.92
C GLU A 65 11.51 9.53 5.72
N ARG A 66 10.19 9.68 5.84
CA ARG A 66 9.55 10.77 6.60
C ARG A 66 9.81 10.69 8.11
N ASN A 67 9.95 9.50 8.66
CA ASN A 67 10.09 9.27 10.10
C ASN A 67 11.51 8.85 10.51
N HIS A 68 12.52 9.28 9.76
CA HIS A 68 13.95 9.07 10.08
C HIS A 68 14.31 7.60 10.33
N GLY A 69 13.86 6.71 9.45
CA GLY A 69 14.18 5.29 9.50
C GLY A 69 13.17 4.43 10.27
N ARG A 70 12.00 4.96 10.64
CA ARG A 70 11.02 4.27 11.49
C ARG A 70 9.66 4.10 10.81
N VAL A 71 8.96 3.03 11.16
CA VAL A 71 7.56 2.79 10.78
C VAL A 71 6.68 2.91 12.03
N PRO A 72 5.54 3.64 11.99
CA PRO A 72 4.63 3.73 13.13
C PRO A 72 4.03 2.36 13.48
N LEU A 73 4.17 1.94 14.74
CA LEU A 73 3.66 0.65 15.25
C LEU A 73 2.13 0.54 15.31
N GLY A 74 1.40 1.64 15.10
CA GLY A 74 -0.05 1.67 14.94
C GLY A 74 -0.50 1.62 13.47
N GLY A 75 0.45 1.50 12.55
CA GLY A 75 0.20 1.68 11.13
C GLY A 75 -0.04 3.13 10.75
N PHE A 76 -0.52 3.36 9.52
CA PHE A 76 -0.74 4.71 8.98
C PHE A 76 -1.78 4.70 7.87
N SER A 77 -2.31 5.88 7.58
CA SER A 77 -3.15 6.12 6.39
C SER A 77 -2.30 6.75 5.30
N VAL A 78 -2.56 6.37 4.05
CA VAL A 78 -2.03 7.00 2.85
C VAL A 78 -3.09 7.98 2.38
N GLU A 79 -2.84 9.27 2.59
CA GLU A 79 -3.74 10.34 2.17
C GLU A 79 -3.62 10.57 0.67
N ILE A 80 -4.60 11.25 0.04
CA ILE A 80 -4.61 11.48 -1.42
C ILE A 80 -3.31 12.15 -1.91
N ASP A 81 -2.80 13.12 -1.16
CA ASP A 81 -1.54 13.81 -1.47
C ASP A 81 -0.31 12.88 -1.40
N ASP A 82 -0.42 11.77 -0.67
CA ASP A 82 0.64 10.77 -0.56
C ASP A 82 0.72 9.84 -1.77
N PHE A 83 -0.29 9.84 -2.67
CA PHE A 83 -0.30 9.01 -3.88
C PHE A 83 0.61 9.58 -4.99
N GLU A 84 0.97 10.86 -4.93
CA GLU A 84 1.86 11.47 -5.92
C GLU A 84 3.25 10.82 -5.88
N GLY A 85 3.72 10.30 -7.02
CA GLY A 85 5.02 9.63 -7.14
C GLY A 85 5.06 8.18 -6.65
N LEU A 86 3.93 7.63 -6.19
CA LEU A 86 3.82 6.21 -5.89
C LEU A 86 3.70 5.37 -7.19
N PRO A 87 4.11 4.08 -7.17
CA PRO A 87 4.14 3.26 -8.37
C PRO A 87 2.74 3.08 -8.96
N TYR A 88 2.63 3.37 -10.26
CA TYR A 88 1.45 3.05 -11.05
C TYR A 88 1.38 1.53 -11.30
N ASN A 89 0.17 0.98 -11.35
CA ASN A 89 -0.05 -0.43 -11.68
C ASN A 89 0.03 -0.66 -13.21
N PRO A 90 1.09 -1.29 -13.74
CA PRO A 90 1.25 -1.47 -15.19
C PRO A 90 0.24 -2.46 -15.79
N VAL A 91 -0.47 -3.24 -14.97
CA VAL A 91 -1.49 -4.19 -15.43
C VAL A 91 -2.85 -3.51 -15.66
N ALA A 92 -2.98 -2.22 -15.32
CA ALA A 92 -4.21 -1.46 -15.56
C ALA A 92 -4.49 -1.24 -17.05
N THR A 93 -3.44 -1.05 -17.86
CA THR A 93 -3.55 -0.80 -19.31
C THR A 93 -3.97 -2.06 -20.07
N ALA A 94 -3.54 -3.24 -19.64
CA ALA A 94 -3.88 -4.50 -20.29
C ALA A 94 -5.38 -4.90 -20.15
N ALA A 95 -6.14 -4.24 -19.29
CA ALA A 95 -7.58 -4.46 -19.12
C ALA A 95 -8.45 -3.44 -19.88
N GLN A 96 -7.84 -2.48 -20.59
CA GLN A 96 -8.55 -1.51 -21.43
C GLN A 96 -8.39 -1.76 -22.94
N GLU A 97 -7.57 -2.74 -23.33
CA GLU A 97 -7.31 -3.11 -24.74
C GLU A 97 -7.92 -4.45 -25.17
N ASP A 98 -8.74 -5.10 -24.33
CA ASP A 98 -9.56 -6.28 -24.67
C ASP A 98 -11.06 -5.96 -24.68
#